data_AF-A0A0Q4FDP6-F1
#
_entry.id   AF-A0A0Q4FDP6-F1
#
_cell.length_a   1.000
_cell.length_b   1.000
_cell.length_c   1.000
_cell.angle_alpha   90.00
_cell.angle_beta   90.00
_cell.angle_gamma   90.00
#
_symmetry.space_group_name_H-M   'P 1'
#
loop_
_entity.id
_entity.type
_entity.pdbx_description
1 polymer ?
#
loop_
_entity_poly.entity_id
_entity_poly.type
_entity_poly.pdbx_seq_one_letter_code
_entity_poly.pdbx_strand_id
1 'polypeptide(L)'
;MVGMRKMKMSNPRKWRAKARTGAPNARQKRNGLYLDAHPFCHHCHWRLSKEAHHRLPKKHKLRYDWRYMEALCRRCHIVEHQQAKLTIVINR
;
A
#
# COMPACT_ATOMS: atom_id res chain seq x y z
N MET A 1 -15.29 21.04 -39.32
CA MET A 1 -14.47 19.82 -39.22
C MET A 1 -13.70 19.85 -37.89
N VAL A 2 -14.12 19.07 -36.90
CA VAL A 2 -13.49 19.08 -35.56
C VAL A 2 -12.34 18.06 -35.56
N GLY A 3 -11.10 18.54 -35.57
CA GLY A 3 -9.91 17.70 -35.60
C GLY A 3 -9.79 16.87 -34.32
N MET A 4 -9.94 15.55 -34.44
CA MET A 4 -9.66 14.59 -33.37
C MET A 4 -8.18 14.68 -32.98
N ARG A 5 -7.88 15.27 -31.81
CA ARG A 5 -6.54 15.21 -31.22
C ARG A 5 -6.22 13.76 -30.86
N LYS A 6 -5.31 13.14 -31.62
CA LYS A 6 -4.71 11.83 -31.28
C LYS A 6 -4.04 11.92 -29.90
N MET A 7 -4.64 11.30 -28.90
CA MET A 7 -4.00 11.13 -27.58
C MET A 7 -2.76 10.25 -27.76
N LYS A 8 -1.56 10.82 -27.59
CA LYS A 8 -0.32 10.03 -27.53
C LYS A 8 -0.37 9.15 -26.29
N MET A 9 -0.59 7.83 -26.47
CA MET A 9 -0.38 6.85 -25.41
C MET A 9 1.07 6.97 -24.91
N SER A 10 1.25 7.25 -23.62
CA SER A 10 2.57 7.28 -23.00
C SER A 10 3.21 5.89 -23.07
N ASN A 11 4.31 5.75 -23.82
CA ASN A 11 5.03 4.49 -24.02
C ASN A 11 5.45 3.88 -22.65
N PRO A 12 4.94 2.69 -22.27
CA PRO A 12 5.23 2.05 -21.00
C PRO A 12 6.72 1.80 -20.73
N ARG A 13 7.54 1.61 -21.78
CA ARG A 13 8.99 1.43 -21.64
C ARG A 13 9.67 2.70 -21.12
N LYS A 14 9.26 3.88 -21.61
CA LYS A 14 9.78 5.18 -21.13
C LYS A 14 9.38 5.45 -19.67
N TRP A 15 8.21 4.98 -19.24
CA TRP A 15 7.78 5.10 -17.85
C TRP A 15 8.61 4.22 -16.91
N ARG A 16 8.90 2.97 -17.30
CA ARG A 16 9.77 2.06 -16.53
C ARG A 16 11.24 2.51 -16.49
N ALA A 17 11.69 3.24 -17.51
CA ALA A 17 13.05 3.80 -17.59
C ALA A 17 13.25 5.07 -16.75
N LYS A 18 12.17 5.70 -16.23
CA LYS A 18 12.33 6.80 -15.28
C LYS A 18 12.98 6.26 -14.01
N ALA A 19 14.05 6.91 -13.56
CA ALA A 19 14.62 6.66 -12.25
C ALA A 19 13.50 6.76 -11.20
N ARG A 20 13.41 5.76 -10.32
CA ARG A 20 12.49 5.85 -9.17
C ARG A 20 12.93 7.09 -8.39
N THR A 21 12.05 8.07 -8.25
CA THR A 21 12.32 9.27 -7.45
C THR A 21 12.77 8.81 -6.06
N GLY A 22 13.99 9.16 -5.67
CA GLY A 22 14.56 8.78 -4.38
C GLY A 22 13.83 9.41 -3.19
N ALA A 23 13.12 10.52 -3.43
CA ALA A 23 12.30 11.17 -2.43
C ALA A 23 11.00 10.38 -2.17
N PRO A 24 10.68 10.07 -0.90
CA PRO A 24 9.42 9.41 -0.56
C PRO A 24 8.24 10.34 -0.83
N ASN A 25 7.19 9.82 -1.47
CA ASN A 25 5.93 10.54 -1.60
C ASN A 25 5.20 10.66 -0.25
N ALA A 26 4.13 11.46 -0.19
CA ALA A 26 3.39 11.72 1.04
C ALA A 26 2.88 10.42 1.71
N ARG A 27 2.45 9.42 0.93
CA ARG A 27 2.02 8.12 1.46
C ARG A 27 3.19 7.36 2.10
N GLN A 28 4.35 7.32 1.45
CA GLN A 28 5.55 6.68 1.98
C GLN A 28 6.01 7.35 3.28
N LYS A 29 5.96 8.69 3.35
CA LYS A 29 6.28 9.44 4.57
C LYS A 29 5.34 9.09 5.73
N ARG A 30 4.01 9.10 5.52
CA ARG A 30 3.04 8.72 6.57
C ARG A 30 3.23 7.28 7.05
N ASN A 31 3.43 6.35 6.12
CA ASN A 31 3.68 4.96 6.48
C ASN A 31 4.98 4.81 7.28
N GLY A 32 6.03 5.57 6.93
CA GLY A 32 7.29 5.62 7.70
C GLY A 32 7.05 6.09 9.12
N LEU A 33 6.45 7.27 9.31
CA LEU A 33 6.12 7.81 10.63
C LEU A 33 5.29 6.85 11.49
N TYR A 34 4.32 6.16 10.87
CA TYR A 34 3.51 5.17 11.57
C TYR A 34 4.35 3.97 12.04
N LEU A 35 5.28 3.48 11.21
CA LEU A 35 6.17 2.37 11.56
C LEU A 35 7.20 2.76 12.62
N ASP A 36 7.69 4.00 12.58
CA ASP A 36 8.61 4.53 13.59
C ASP A 36 7.95 4.60 14.98
N ALA A 37 6.66 4.98 15.02
CA ALA A 37 5.86 5.00 16.26
C ALA A 37 5.47 3.58 16.76
N HIS A 38 5.50 2.58 15.88
CA HIS A 38 5.10 1.20 16.19
C HIS A 38 6.23 0.24 15.77
N PRO A 39 7.35 0.20 16.49
CA PRO A 39 8.56 -0.51 16.08
C PRO A 39 8.38 -2.03 16.06
N PHE A 40 7.42 -2.57 16.79
CA PHE A 40 7.12 -3.99 16.86
C PHE A 40 5.83 -4.35 16.12
N CYS A 41 5.80 -5.57 15.59
CA CYS A 41 4.66 -6.12 14.87
C CYS A 41 3.43 -6.24 15.78
N HIS A 42 2.29 -5.73 15.35
CA HIS A 42 1.02 -5.80 16.10
C HIS A 42 0.45 -7.22 16.26
N HIS A 43 0.93 -8.20 15.50
CA HIS A 43 0.43 -9.58 15.58
C HIS A 43 1.34 -10.50 16.40
N CYS A 44 2.64 -10.44 16.13
CA CYS A 44 3.59 -11.34 16.81
C CYS A 44 4.32 -10.66 17.96
N HIS A 45 4.22 -9.33 18.11
CA HIS A 45 4.78 -8.52 19.20
C HIS A 45 6.30 -8.56 19.41
N TRP A 46 7.03 -9.49 18.80
CA TRP A 46 8.48 -9.66 18.99
C TRP A 46 9.32 -9.30 17.75
N ARG A 47 8.75 -9.32 16.54
CA ARG A 47 9.49 -8.92 15.32
C ARG A 47 9.33 -7.44 15.06
N LEU A 48 10.38 -6.81 14.54
CA LEU A 48 10.29 -5.44 14.04
C LEU A 48 9.23 -5.33 12.94
N SER A 49 8.44 -4.27 13.03
CA SER A 49 7.51 -3.88 11.97
C SER A 49 8.31 -3.47 10.72
N LYS A 50 7.76 -3.79 9.54
CA LYS A 50 8.37 -3.47 8.25
C LYS A 50 7.36 -2.94 7.24
N GLU A 51 6.08 -3.23 7.43
CA GLU A 51 5.02 -2.87 6.49
C GLU A 51 3.80 -2.34 7.26
N ALA A 52 3.26 -1.21 6.79
CA ALA A 52 2.02 -0.64 7.31
C ALA A 52 0.82 -1.22 6.55
N HIS A 53 0.08 -2.11 7.21
CA HIS A 53 -1.13 -2.71 6.71
C HIS A 53 -2.33 -1.77 6.87
N HIS A 54 -3.30 -1.84 5.96
CA HIS A 54 -4.54 -1.08 6.07
C HIS A 54 -5.69 -2.08 6.13
N ARG A 55 -6.39 -2.17 7.28
CA ARG A 55 -7.48 -3.13 7.50
C ARG A 55 -8.66 -2.90 6.55
N LEU A 56 -8.89 -1.65 6.15
CA LEU A 56 -10.01 -1.25 5.31
C LEU A 56 -9.72 -1.34 3.80
N PRO A 57 -10.72 -1.66 2.94
CA PRO A 57 -10.54 -1.82 1.50
C PRO A 57 -10.19 -0.51 0.78
N LYS A 58 -9.60 -0.61 -0.43
CA LYS A 58 -8.93 0.51 -1.13
C LYS A 58 -9.80 1.76 -1.33
N LYS A 59 -11.12 1.58 -1.43
CA LYS A 59 -12.08 2.66 -1.68
C LYS A 59 -12.71 3.23 -0.39
N HIS A 60 -12.37 2.69 0.78
CA HIS A 60 -12.95 3.17 2.04
C HIS A 60 -12.36 4.53 2.42
N LYS A 61 -13.20 5.50 2.76
CA LYS A 61 -12.79 6.89 3.09
C LYS A 61 -11.80 6.94 4.25
N LEU A 62 -12.01 6.09 5.26
CA LEU A 62 -11.17 6.02 6.46
C LEU A 62 -9.95 5.09 6.32
N ARG A 63 -9.65 4.57 5.13
CA ARG A 63 -8.56 3.59 4.95
C ARG A 63 -7.22 4.07 5.49
N TYR A 64 -6.93 5.37 5.38
CA TYR A 64 -5.65 5.96 5.77
C TYR A 64 -5.65 6.58 7.17
N ASP A 65 -6.73 6.42 7.93
CA ASP A 65 -6.76 6.79 9.34
C ASP A 65 -5.94 5.76 10.13
N TRP A 66 -5.07 6.25 11.02
CA TRP A 66 -4.12 5.45 11.81
C TRP A 66 -4.82 4.38 12.65
N ARG A 67 -6.08 4.61 13.04
CA ARG A 67 -6.91 3.65 13.81
C ARG A 67 -7.22 2.38 13.02
N TYR A 68 -7.15 2.43 11.70
CA TYR A 68 -7.39 1.29 10.80
C TYR A 68 -6.12 0.81 10.11
N MET A 69 -4.96 1.21 10.64
CA MET A 69 -3.65 0.75 10.20
C MET A 69 -3.06 -0.24 11.22
N GLU A 70 -2.14 -1.08 10.75
CA GLU A 70 -1.35 -1.95 11.62
C GLU A 70 0.10 -1.99 11.16
N ALA A 71 1.02 -2.03 12.14
CA ALA A 71 2.44 -2.19 11.87
C ALA A 71 2.77 -3.68 11.91
N LEU A 72 3.07 -4.28 10.76
CA LEU A 72 3.29 -5.73 10.66
C LEU A 72 4.71 -6.05 10.22
N CYS A 73 5.24 -7.17 10.71
CA CYS A 73 6.40 -7.79 10.11
C CYS A 73 6.02 -8.38 8.74
N ARG A 74 6.99 -8.56 7.84
CA ARG A 74 6.73 -9.09 6.48
C ARG A 74 5.93 -10.40 6.49
N ARG A 75 6.22 -11.31 7.42
CA ARG A 75 5.54 -12.62 7.51
C ARG A 75 4.05 -12.46 7.85
N CYS A 76 3.73 -11.70 8.90
CA CYS A 76 2.34 -11.43 9.28
C CYS A 76 1.60 -10.66 8.18
N HIS A 77 2.26 -9.69 7.52
CA HIS A 77 1.64 -8.93 6.45
C HIS A 77 1.24 -9.78 5.23
N ILE A 78 2.06 -10.78 4.88
CA ILE A 78 1.73 -11.74 3.81
C ILE A 78 0.51 -12.59 4.20
N VAL A 79 0.46 -13.08 5.43
CA VAL A 79 -0.66 -13.89 5.94
C VAL A 79 -1.98 -13.11 5.87
N GLU A 80 -1.98 -11.86 6.32
CA GLU A 80 -3.17 -10.98 6.22
C GLU A 80 -3.64 -10.80 4.78
N HIS A 81 -2.70 -10.58 3.85
CA HIS A 81 -3.04 -10.47 2.44
C HIS A 81 -3.55 -11.77 1.81
N GLN A 82 -3.15 -12.93 2.33
CA GLN A 82 -3.67 -14.22 1.88
C GLN A 82 -5.08 -14.47 2.43
N GLN A 83 -5.31 -14.20 3.71
CA GLN A 83 -6.64 -14.33 4.33
C GLN A 83 -7.67 -13.41 3.64
N ALA A 84 -7.32 -12.14 3.41
CA ALA A 84 -8.20 -11.20 2.72
C ALA A 84 -8.57 -11.66 1.29
N LYS A 85 -7.68 -12.37 0.59
CA LYS A 85 -7.98 -12.92 -0.73
C LYS A 85 -8.97 -14.08 -0.65
N LEU A 86 -8.82 -14.98 0.32
CA LEU A 86 -9.70 -16.12 0.52
C LEU A 86 -11.12 -15.68 0.87
N THR A 87 -11.29 -14.70 1.77
CA THR A 87 -12.61 -14.16 2.13
C THR A 87 -13.33 -13.52 0.94
N ILE A 88 -12.61 -12.89 0.02
CA ILE A 88 -13.21 -12.31 -1.20
C ILE A 88 -13.67 -13.41 -2.17
N VAL A 89 -12.98 -14.55 -2.24
CA VAL A 89 -13.35 -15.66 -3.14
C VAL A 89 -14.58 -16.41 -2.63
N ILE A 90 -14.72 -16.60 -1.31
CA ILE A 90 -15.88 -17.30 -0.72
C ILE A 90 -17.17 -16.47 -0.85
N ASN A 91 -17.08 -15.14 -0.78
CA ASN A 91 -18.24 -14.24 -0.83
C ASN A 91 -18.59 -13.76 -2.26
N ARG A 92 -18.23 -14.52 -3.30
CA ARG A 92 -18.40 -14.15 -4.71
C ARG A 92 -19.16 -15.22 -5.47
#